data_AF-A0A839E539-F1
#
_entry.id   AF-A0A839E539-F1
#
_cell.length_a   1.000
_cell.length_b   1.000
_cell.length_c   1.000
_cell.angle_alpha   90.00
_cell.angle_beta   90.00
_cell.angle_gamma   90.00
#
_symmetry.space_group_name_H-M   'P 1'
#
loop_
_entity.id
_entity.type
_entity.pdbx_description
1 polymer ?
#
loop_
_entity_poly.entity_id
_entity_poly.type
_entity_poly.pdbx_seq_one_letter_code
_entity_poly.pdbx_strand_id
1 'polypeptide(L)'
;MRSGQDLSTLFGKVIRIDVGGRCGDRPYCAPESNPFTDAQGARSEIWSSGLRNPWKFSFDPANGSLWIADVGRGSHEEINHVLAGAGGRSFGWSCREGPEVFDASRCDPDADHVDPVLSYRTPIDGCAVIGGRVYRGQRHSELAGAPTWRTTTAREPCGVCDPPRTGRATAPPRSERCRLR
;
A
#
# COMPACT_ATOMS: atom_id res chain seq x y z
N MET A 1 -1.93 -4.46 18.85
CA MET A 1 -1.90 -5.54 17.84
C MET A 1 -0.73 -5.29 16.89
N ARG A 2 0.24 -6.21 16.80
CA ARG A 2 1.42 -6.14 15.91
C ARG A 2 1.22 -6.89 14.59
N SER A 3 -0.03 -7.22 14.25
CA SER A 3 -0.37 -8.18 13.20
C SER A 3 0.19 -7.84 11.82
N GLY A 4 0.37 -6.55 11.49
CA GLY A 4 1.02 -6.12 10.25
C GLY A 4 2.45 -6.66 10.10
N GLN A 5 3.24 -6.67 11.17
CA GLN A 5 4.62 -7.20 11.19
C GLN A 5 4.68 -8.70 11.49
N ASP A 6 3.67 -9.27 12.15
CA ASP A 6 3.64 -10.69 12.48
C ASP A 6 3.45 -11.55 11.22
N LEU A 7 4.54 -12.21 10.79
CA LEU A 7 4.57 -13.07 9.60
C LEU A 7 3.91 -14.44 9.81
N SER A 8 3.58 -14.82 11.05
CA SER A 8 2.84 -16.06 11.33
C SER A 8 1.36 -15.97 10.97
N THR A 9 0.88 -14.76 10.68
CA THR A 9 -0.51 -14.47 10.30
C THR A 9 -0.60 -13.81 8.93
N LEU A 10 -1.77 -13.90 8.30
CA LEU A 10 -2.05 -13.24 7.02
C LEU A 10 -2.68 -11.85 7.18
N PHE A 11 -2.77 -11.32 8.40
CA PHE A 11 -3.36 -10.01 8.65
C PHE A 11 -2.39 -8.88 8.30
N GLY A 12 -2.88 -7.84 7.62
CA GLY A 12 -2.05 -6.70 7.22
C GLY A 12 -0.97 -7.07 6.18
N LYS A 13 -1.30 -7.98 5.27
CA LYS A 13 -0.40 -8.50 4.23
C LYS A 13 -0.97 -8.32 2.84
N VAL A 14 -0.10 -8.25 1.84
CA VAL A 14 -0.42 -8.68 0.47
C VAL A 14 0.02 -10.12 0.35
N ILE A 15 -0.85 -10.99 -0.16
CA ILE A 15 -0.56 -12.41 -0.38
C ILE A 15 -0.45 -12.70 -1.87
N ARG A 16 0.41 -13.67 -2.22
CA ARG A 16 0.57 -14.18 -3.58
C ARG A 16 0.47 -15.70 -3.56
N ILE A 17 -0.46 -16.24 -4.33
CA ILE A 17 -0.74 -17.67 -4.45
C ILE A 17 -0.71 -18.09 -5.92
N ASP A 18 -0.40 -19.36 -6.15
CA ASP A 18 -0.59 -20.07 -7.41
C ASP A 18 -1.88 -20.87 -7.33
N VAL A 19 -2.86 -20.50 -8.16
CA VAL A 19 -4.18 -21.12 -8.23
C VAL A 19 -4.24 -22.31 -9.19
N GLY A 20 -3.18 -22.55 -9.99
CA GLY A 20 -3.09 -23.71 -10.87
C GLY A 20 -2.57 -24.96 -10.14
N GLY A 21 -1.89 -24.78 -9.01
CA GLY A 21 -1.33 -25.85 -8.19
C GLY A 21 -2.25 -26.31 -7.05
N ARG A 22 -1.93 -27.48 -6.49
CA ARG A 22 -2.51 -27.99 -5.24
C ARG A 22 -1.40 -28.45 -4.30
N CYS A 23 -1.32 -27.86 -3.12
CA CYS A 23 -0.24 -28.14 -2.16
C CYS A 23 -0.82 -28.72 -0.86
N GLY A 24 -0.71 -30.05 -0.72
CA GLY A 24 -1.38 -30.81 0.35
C GLY A 24 -2.89 -30.67 0.22
N ASP A 25 -3.56 -30.30 1.31
CA ASP A 25 -5.01 -30.10 1.33
C ASP A 25 -5.44 -28.73 0.77
N ARG A 26 -4.50 -27.80 0.53
CA ARG A 26 -4.82 -26.46 0.02
C ARG A 26 -5.11 -26.50 -1.49
N PRO A 27 -6.19 -25.84 -1.96
CA PRO A 27 -6.51 -25.75 -3.39
C PRO A 27 -5.64 -24.73 -4.14
N TYR A 28 -4.47 -24.40 -3.59
CA TYR A 28 -3.49 -23.48 -4.14
C TYR A 28 -2.12 -23.85 -3.58
N CYS A 29 -1.08 -23.31 -4.20
CA CYS A 29 0.29 -23.32 -3.71
C CYS A 29 0.77 -21.90 -3.40
N ALA A 30 1.75 -21.76 -2.51
CA ALA A 30 2.54 -20.53 -2.45
C ALA A 30 3.65 -20.65 -3.51
N PRO A 31 3.85 -19.67 -4.41
CA PRO A 31 4.96 -19.69 -5.34
C PRO A 31 6.30 -19.78 -4.58
N GLU A 32 7.23 -20.60 -5.05
CA GLU A 32 8.58 -20.72 -4.48
C GLU A 32 9.35 -19.39 -4.53
N SER A 33 9.00 -18.52 -5.48
CA SER A 33 9.56 -17.17 -5.58
C SER A 33 9.03 -16.19 -4.51
N ASN A 34 8.16 -16.62 -3.60
CA ASN A 34 7.69 -15.74 -2.53
C ASN A 34 8.82 -15.46 -1.53
N PRO A 35 8.87 -14.25 -0.97
CA PRO A 35 9.99 -13.77 -0.16
C PRO A 35 10.14 -14.45 1.21
N PHE A 36 9.11 -15.16 1.69
CA PHE A 36 9.07 -15.72 3.04
C PHE A 36 8.89 -17.25 3.06
N THR A 37 9.22 -17.95 1.97
CA THR A 37 9.07 -19.41 1.89
C THR A 37 9.94 -20.17 2.89
N ASP A 38 11.15 -19.66 3.14
CA ASP A 38 12.15 -20.31 4.02
C ASP A 38 12.21 -19.69 5.42
N ALA A 39 11.40 -18.65 5.67
CA ALA A 39 11.38 -17.97 6.96
C ALA A 39 10.61 -18.81 7.99
N GLN A 40 11.30 -19.29 9.02
CA GLN A 40 10.71 -20.14 10.05
C GLN A 40 9.52 -19.44 10.73
N GLY A 41 8.37 -20.12 10.74
CA GLY A 41 7.14 -19.60 11.34
C GLY A 41 6.41 -18.57 10.48
N ALA A 42 6.96 -18.16 9.34
CA ALA A 42 6.27 -17.28 8.41
C ALA A 42 5.28 -18.07 7.52
N ARG A 43 4.22 -17.38 7.11
CA ARG A 43 3.28 -17.88 6.11
C ARG A 43 3.87 -17.67 4.72
N SER A 44 4.12 -18.77 4.00
CA SER A 44 4.75 -18.74 2.68
C SER A 44 3.91 -18.01 1.62
N GLU A 45 2.62 -17.79 1.87
CA GLU A 45 1.75 -16.99 0.99
C GLU A 45 2.08 -15.49 1.00
N ILE A 46 2.83 -14.99 1.98
CA ILE A 46 3.08 -13.55 2.15
C ILE A 46 3.99 -13.04 1.02
N TRP A 47 3.53 -11.95 0.37
CA TRP A 47 4.32 -11.19 -0.60
C TRP A 47 4.85 -9.88 -0.02
N SER A 48 4.05 -9.19 0.80
CA SER A 48 4.45 -7.97 1.50
C SER A 48 3.74 -7.89 2.86
N SER A 49 4.34 -7.17 3.80
CA SER A 49 3.88 -7.05 5.19
C SER A 49 3.76 -5.60 5.64
N GLY A 50 3.31 -5.39 6.87
CA GLY A 50 3.29 -4.07 7.49
C GLY A 50 2.18 -3.15 7.00
N LEU A 51 1.06 -3.68 6.52
CA LEU A 51 -0.12 -2.89 6.16
C LEU A 51 -1.15 -2.87 7.31
N ARG A 52 -1.96 -1.82 7.40
CA ARG A 52 -3.07 -1.72 8.36
C ARG A 52 -4.35 -2.30 7.76
N ASN A 53 -4.89 -1.64 6.75
CA ASN A 53 -6.16 -1.91 6.09
C ASN A 53 -6.05 -1.58 4.59
N PRO A 54 -5.36 -2.44 3.82
CA PRO A 54 -5.16 -2.24 2.39
C PRO A 54 -6.47 -2.50 1.63
N TRP A 55 -7.33 -1.49 1.53
CA TRP A 55 -8.71 -1.65 1.04
C TRP A 55 -8.78 -2.06 -0.44
N LYS A 56 -7.96 -1.43 -1.28
CA LYS A 56 -7.79 -1.80 -2.69
C LYS A 56 -6.35 -1.60 -3.12
N PHE A 57 -5.96 -2.39 -4.10
CA PHE A 57 -4.70 -2.23 -4.82
C PHE A 57 -4.94 -2.39 -6.33
N SER A 58 -3.98 -1.98 -7.14
CA SER A 58 -4.00 -2.19 -8.58
C SER A 58 -2.60 -2.43 -9.12
N PHE A 59 -2.54 -3.08 -10.28
CA PHE A 59 -1.32 -3.20 -11.06
C PHE A 59 -1.31 -2.17 -12.18
N ASP A 60 -0.16 -1.55 -12.41
CA ASP A 60 0.09 -0.77 -13.61
C ASP A 60 0.47 -1.70 -14.77
N PRO A 61 -0.37 -1.85 -15.81
CA PRO A 61 -0.11 -2.81 -16.88
C PRO A 61 1.14 -2.48 -17.71
N ALA A 62 1.67 -1.25 -17.64
CA ALA A 62 2.85 -0.88 -18.39
C ALA A 62 4.15 -1.47 -17.83
N ASN A 63 4.23 -1.71 -16.52
CA ASN A 63 5.46 -2.16 -15.85
C ASN A 63 5.22 -3.23 -14.78
N GLY A 64 3.98 -3.65 -14.55
CA GLY A 64 3.61 -4.65 -13.54
C GLY A 64 3.73 -4.18 -12.09
N SER A 65 4.00 -2.89 -11.85
CA SER A 65 4.12 -2.37 -10.49
C SER A 65 2.78 -2.39 -9.75
N LEU A 66 2.83 -2.63 -8.45
CA LEU A 66 1.70 -2.72 -7.54
C LEU A 66 1.53 -1.41 -6.78
N TRP A 67 0.31 -0.88 -6.77
CA TRP A 67 -0.10 0.31 -6.04
C TRP A 67 -1.15 -0.07 -5.00
N ILE A 68 -0.92 0.26 -3.74
CA ILE A 68 -1.74 -0.16 -2.60
C ILE A 68 -2.27 1.08 -1.90
N ALA A 69 -3.59 1.16 -1.72
CA ALA A 69 -4.20 2.16 -0.85
C ALA A 69 -4.39 1.55 0.54
N ASP A 70 -3.72 2.12 1.54
CA ASP A 70 -3.77 1.66 2.93
C ASP A 70 -4.38 2.73 3.83
N VAL A 71 -5.46 2.35 4.54
CA VAL A 71 -6.16 3.22 5.47
C VAL A 71 -5.55 3.03 6.86
N GLY A 72 -4.96 4.08 7.41
CA GLY A 72 -4.43 4.05 8.77
C GLY A 72 -5.53 3.95 9.83
N ARG A 73 -5.10 3.84 11.08
CA ARG A 73 -5.93 3.82 12.26
C ARG A 73 -6.37 5.21 12.71
N GLY A 74 -5.57 6.27 12.54
CA GLY A 74 -6.01 7.59 13.01
C GLY A 74 -5.20 8.82 12.62
N SER A 75 -3.97 8.68 12.15
CA SER A 75 -3.11 9.82 11.81
C SER A 75 -2.89 9.98 10.31
N HIS A 76 -2.76 8.91 9.53
CA HIS A 76 -2.46 9.00 8.11
C HIS A 76 -3.19 7.95 7.26
N GLU A 77 -3.41 8.31 6.01
CA GLU A 77 -3.69 7.35 4.94
C GLU A 77 -2.57 7.38 3.92
N GLU A 78 -2.41 6.26 3.22
CA GLU A 78 -1.22 5.99 2.44
C GLU A 78 -1.54 5.45 1.05
N ILE A 79 -0.70 5.86 0.09
CA ILE A 79 -0.48 5.16 -1.15
C ILE A 79 0.94 4.59 -1.12
N ASN A 80 1.01 3.27 -1.18
CA ASN A 80 2.24 2.50 -1.25
C ASN A 80 2.50 2.01 -2.68
N HIS A 81 3.75 2.00 -3.12
CA HIS A 81 4.14 1.56 -4.47
C HIS A 81 5.25 0.51 -4.39
N VAL A 82 5.08 -0.57 -5.15
CA VAL A 82 6.02 -1.70 -5.21
C VAL A 82 6.32 -2.00 -6.66
N LEU A 83 7.60 -2.02 -7.04
CA LEU A 83 8.03 -2.43 -8.37
C LEU A 83 7.64 -3.89 -8.65
N ALA A 84 7.46 -4.24 -9.92
CA ALA A 84 7.16 -5.62 -10.30
C ALA A 84 8.23 -6.58 -9.76
N GLY A 85 7.80 -7.69 -9.18
CA GLY A 85 8.69 -8.71 -8.60
C GLY A 85 9.40 -8.30 -7.31
N ALA A 86 9.27 -7.06 -6.83
CA ALA A 86 9.94 -6.58 -5.63
C ALA A 86 9.19 -6.95 -4.33
N GLY A 87 9.04 -8.25 -4.07
CA GLY A 87 8.44 -8.77 -2.83
C GLY A 87 9.25 -8.47 -1.57
N GLY A 88 8.72 -8.84 -0.42
CA GLY A 88 9.39 -8.76 0.89
C GLY A 88 9.31 -7.39 1.55
N ARG A 89 8.59 -6.43 0.95
CA ARG A 89 8.45 -5.08 1.48
C ARG A 89 7.60 -5.06 2.75
N SER A 90 8.05 -4.31 3.76
CA SER A 90 7.31 -3.99 4.98
C SER A 90 6.93 -2.51 5.00
N PHE A 91 5.65 -2.19 5.16
CA PHE A 91 5.15 -0.80 5.20
C PHE A 91 5.01 -0.23 6.61
N GLY A 92 5.64 -0.88 7.60
CA GLY A 92 5.83 -0.31 8.94
C GLY A 92 4.66 -0.45 9.91
N TRP A 93 3.42 -0.72 9.49
CA TRP A 93 2.32 -0.92 10.46
C TRP A 93 2.58 -2.13 11.36
N SER A 94 2.47 -2.07 12.69
CA SER A 94 1.96 -0.97 13.53
C SER A 94 3.04 -0.21 14.31
N CYS A 95 4.29 -0.27 13.87
CA CYS A 95 5.36 0.63 14.35
C CYS A 95 5.16 2.05 13.79
N ARG A 96 4.89 2.16 12.47
CA ARG A 96 4.72 3.42 11.75
C ARG A 96 3.31 3.56 11.16
N GLU A 97 2.91 4.79 10.93
CA GLU A 97 1.72 5.19 10.19
C GLU A 97 2.01 6.49 9.44
N GLY A 98 1.96 6.42 8.11
CA GLY A 98 2.56 7.41 7.23
C GLY A 98 4.07 7.50 7.48
N PRO A 99 4.64 8.72 7.44
CA PRO A 99 6.05 8.91 7.74
C PRO A 99 6.36 8.85 9.26
N GLU A 100 5.35 8.74 10.13
CA GLU A 100 5.49 8.93 11.57
C GLU A 100 5.54 7.62 12.35
N VAL A 101 6.19 7.63 13.52
CA VAL A 101 6.12 6.53 14.48
C VAL A 101 4.73 6.56 15.13
N PHE A 102 3.99 5.47 14.95
CA PHE A 102 2.65 5.28 15.52
C PHE A 102 2.74 4.73 16.96
N ASP A 103 3.56 3.69 17.16
CA ASP A 103 3.78 3.08 18.48
C ASP A 103 5.22 2.57 18.57
N ALA A 104 6.08 3.36 19.21
CA ALA A 104 7.50 3.07 19.37
C ALA A 104 7.75 1.72 20.07
N SER A 105 6.83 1.28 20.95
CA SER A 105 6.96 -0.02 21.62
C SER A 105 6.82 -1.20 20.67
N ARG A 106 6.38 -0.98 19.42
CA ARG A 106 6.19 -2.01 18.39
C ARG A 106 7.22 -1.90 17.27
N CYS A 107 8.14 -0.97 17.38
CA CYS A 107 9.21 -0.79 16.42
C CYS A 107 10.33 -1.77 16.70
N ASP A 108 10.78 -2.42 15.64
CA ASP A 108 12.05 -3.10 15.60
C ASP A 108 13.06 -2.10 15.00
N PRO A 109 14.13 -1.72 15.73
CA PRO A 109 15.09 -0.73 15.26
C PRO A 109 15.86 -1.20 14.02
N ASP A 110 15.92 -2.51 13.77
CA ASP A 110 16.63 -3.09 12.63
C ASP A 110 15.71 -3.35 11.42
N ALA A 111 14.41 -3.06 11.55
CA ALA A 111 13.46 -3.27 10.47
C ALA A 111 13.60 -2.22 9.36
N ASP A 112 13.77 -2.71 8.13
CA ASP A 112 13.70 -1.88 6.93
C ASP A 112 12.23 -1.67 6.52
N HIS A 113 11.78 -0.43 6.61
CA HIS A 113 10.41 -0.04 6.27
C HIS A 113 10.39 0.81 5.00
N VAL A 114 9.47 0.49 4.10
CA VAL A 114 9.24 1.26 2.88
C VAL A 114 8.30 2.41 3.20
N ASP A 115 8.74 3.63 2.91
CA ASP A 115 7.90 4.83 3.02
C ASP A 115 6.81 4.87 1.93
N PRO A 116 5.62 5.39 2.26
CA PRO A 116 4.57 5.60 1.26
C PRO A 116 4.99 6.68 0.25
N VAL A 117 4.63 6.48 -1.02
CA VAL A 117 4.88 7.48 -2.07
C VAL A 117 3.95 8.69 -1.97
N LEU A 118 2.81 8.50 -1.30
CA LEU A 118 1.97 9.59 -0.83
C LEU A 118 1.38 9.21 0.53
N SER A 119 1.41 10.16 1.46
CA SER A 119 0.63 10.09 2.69
C SER A 119 -0.05 11.43 2.97
N TYR A 120 -1.24 11.40 3.57
CA TYR A 120 -1.88 12.60 4.09
C TYR A 120 -2.51 12.35 5.46
N ARG A 121 -2.61 13.40 6.26
CA ARG A 121 -3.13 13.30 7.63
C ARG A 121 -4.65 13.14 7.66
N THR A 122 -5.14 12.33 8.58
CA THR A 122 -6.58 12.19 8.87
C THR A 122 -7.01 12.98 10.11
N PRO A 123 -8.30 13.33 10.21
CA PRO A 123 -9.28 13.25 9.14
C PRO A 123 -9.13 14.45 8.19
N ILE A 124 -9.06 14.19 6.89
CA ILE A 124 -9.57 15.17 5.91
C ILE A 124 -11.06 14.89 5.87
N ASP A 125 -11.89 15.64 6.59
CA ASP A 125 -13.36 15.60 6.52
C ASP A 125 -14.03 14.19 6.50
N GLY A 126 -13.45 13.20 7.19
CA GLY A 126 -13.98 11.83 7.23
C GLY A 126 -13.74 11.00 5.95
N CYS A 127 -12.80 11.45 5.11
CA CYS A 127 -12.41 10.82 3.87
C CYS A 127 -11.44 9.67 4.11
N ALA A 128 -11.69 8.56 3.44
CA ALA A 128 -10.80 7.43 3.34
C ALA A 128 -10.30 7.18 1.93
N VAL A 129 -9.03 6.84 1.79
CA VAL A 129 -8.44 6.34 0.56
C VAL A 129 -9.07 4.98 0.25
N ILE A 130 -9.70 4.87 -0.91
CA ILE A 130 -10.42 3.64 -1.29
C ILE A 130 -9.79 2.92 -2.48
N GLY A 131 -8.67 3.43 -2.98
CA GLY A 131 -7.94 2.86 -4.09
C GLY A 131 -7.49 3.89 -5.12
N GLY A 132 -6.68 3.41 -6.05
CA GLY A 132 -6.19 4.18 -7.18
C GLY A 132 -5.62 3.26 -8.23
N ARG A 133 -5.36 3.81 -9.42
CA ARG A 133 -4.66 3.15 -10.51
C ARG A 133 -3.90 4.17 -11.33
N VAL A 134 -2.87 3.72 -12.02
CA VAL A 134 -2.22 4.54 -13.05
C VAL A 134 -3.18 4.69 -14.23
N TYR A 135 -3.50 5.94 -14.59
CA TYR A 135 -4.36 6.22 -15.74
C TYR A 135 -3.56 6.04 -17.03
N ARG A 136 -4.05 5.18 -17.92
CA ARG A 136 -3.41 4.86 -19.22
C ARG A 136 -4.35 5.14 -20.40
N GLY A 137 -5.44 5.87 -20.18
CA GLY A 137 -6.41 6.20 -21.23
C GLY A 137 -6.00 7.42 -22.04
N GLN A 138 -6.66 7.62 -23.19
CA GLN A 138 -6.41 8.75 -24.08
C GLN A 138 -7.38 9.93 -23.86
N ARG A 139 -8.54 9.68 -23.23
CA ARG A 139 -9.60 10.68 -23.04
C ARG A 139 -9.18 11.86 -22.16
N HIS A 140 -8.30 11.61 -21.21
CA HIS A 140 -7.70 12.60 -20.32
C HIS A 140 -6.18 12.47 -20.41
N SER A 141 -5.61 12.82 -21.57
CA SER A 141 -4.17 12.66 -21.85
C SER A 141 -3.28 13.38 -20.85
N GLU A 142 -3.78 14.44 -20.21
CA GLU A 142 -3.10 15.13 -19.12
C GLU A 142 -2.83 14.21 -17.92
N LEU A 143 -3.67 13.21 -17.67
CA LEU A 143 -3.48 12.24 -16.59
C LEU A 143 -2.71 10.99 -17.05
N ALA A 144 -2.36 10.88 -18.34
CA ALA A 144 -1.73 9.68 -18.88
C ALA A 144 -0.37 9.41 -18.21
N GLY A 145 -0.22 8.19 -17.68
CA GLY A 145 0.96 7.76 -16.92
C GLY A 145 1.04 8.31 -15.50
N ALA A 146 0.10 9.16 -15.08
CA ALA A 146 0.01 9.60 -13.71
C ALA A 146 -0.76 8.55 -12.87
N PRO A 147 -0.25 8.19 -11.69
CA PRO A 147 -1.05 7.53 -10.67
C PRO A 147 -2.22 8.44 -10.28
N THR A 148 -3.44 7.90 -10.23
CA THR A 148 -4.63 8.63 -9.82
C THR A 148 -5.36 7.83 -8.74
N TRP A 149 -5.67 8.46 -7.61
CA TRP A 149 -6.39 7.82 -6.51
C TRP A 149 -7.66 8.57 -6.14
N ARG A 150 -8.62 7.81 -5.63
CA ARG A 150 -9.90 8.33 -5.17
C ARG A 150 -9.98 8.20 -3.66
N THR A 151 -10.48 9.26 -3.05
CA THR A 151 -10.85 9.31 -1.65
C THR A 151 -12.37 9.44 -1.56
N THR A 152 -13.00 8.80 -0.57
CA THR A 152 -14.45 8.85 -0.37
C THR A 152 -14.77 8.98 1.11
N THR A 153 -15.87 9.64 1.44
CA THR A 153 -16.57 9.39 2.70
C THR A 153 -17.53 8.21 2.53
N ALA A 154 -18.17 7.78 3.61
CA ALA A 154 -19.24 6.78 3.57
C ALA A 154 -20.47 7.19 2.71
N ARG A 155 -20.55 8.45 2.24
CA ARG A 155 -21.71 8.98 1.52
C ARG A 155 -21.39 9.70 0.21
N GLU A 156 -20.22 10.34 0.07
CA GLU A 156 -19.84 11.12 -1.12
C GLU A 156 -18.32 11.04 -1.43
N PRO A 157 -17.90 11.19 -2.71
CA PRO A 157 -16.49 11.23 -3.09
C PRO A 157 -15.84 12.49 -2.53
N CYS A 158 -14.74 12.33 -1.81
CA CYS A 158 -14.02 13.47 -1.26
C CYS A 158 -13.21 14.18 -2.34
N GLY A 159 -12.56 13.43 -3.24
CA GLY A 159 -11.78 14.03 -4.29
C GLY A 159 -10.86 13.05 -4.98
N VAL A 160 -9.99 13.60 -5.83
CA VAL A 160 -8.86 12.90 -6.44
C VAL A 160 -7.60 13.56 -5.94
N CYS A 161 -6.63 12.76 -5.53
CA CYS A 161 -5.29 13.26 -5.28
C CYS A 161 -4.34 12.66 -6.33
N ASP A 162 -3.35 13.45 -6.74
CA ASP A 162 -2.36 13.09 -7.75
C ASP A 162 -0.95 13.25 -7.15
N PRO A 163 0.02 12.39 -7.47
CA PRO A 163 1.40 12.58 -7.06
C PRO A 163 2.05 13.71 -7.88
N PRO A 164 3.18 14.28 -7.39
CA PRO A 164 3.91 15.26 -8.17
C PRO A 164 4.37 14.67 -9.52
N ARG A 165 4.08 15.39 -10.62
CA ARG A 165 4.76 15.17 -11.90
C ARG A 165 6.24 15.50 -11.69
N THR A 166 7.12 14.57 -12.04
CA THR A 166 8.56 14.55 -11.71
C THR A 166 9.30 15.86 -12.03
N GLY A 167 10.26 16.27 -11.17
CA GLY A 167 11.33 17.18 -11.61
C GLY A 167 11.99 18.15 -10.60
N ARG A 168 11.50 18.35 -9.37
CA ARG A 168 12.23 19.18 -8.40
C ARG A 168 11.97 18.80 -6.95
N ALA A 169 13.03 18.43 -6.25
CA ALA A 169 13.08 18.20 -4.80
C ALA A 169 12.98 19.53 -4.02
N THR A 170 11.88 20.24 -4.19
CA THR A 170 11.49 21.34 -3.31
C THR A 170 10.03 21.15 -2.98
N ALA A 171 9.77 20.69 -1.76
CA ALA A 171 8.42 20.52 -1.22
C ALA A 171 7.68 21.88 -1.23
N PRO A 172 6.56 22.03 -1.94
CA PRO A 172 5.57 23.06 -1.64
C PRO A 172 4.74 22.63 -0.40
N PRO A 173 4.11 23.60 0.29
CA PRO A 173 3.51 23.38 1.58
C PRO A 173 2.30 22.43 1.51
N ARG A 174 2.07 21.81 2.68
CA ARG A 174 1.05 20.80 2.96
C ARG A 174 -0.36 21.34 2.67
N SER A 175 -1.24 20.48 2.16
CA SER A 175 -2.71 20.60 1.95
C SER A 175 -3.27 20.80 0.52
N GLU A 176 -2.48 21.24 -0.47
CA GLU A 176 -3.05 21.58 -1.82
C GLU A 176 -3.20 20.41 -2.82
N ARG A 177 -2.91 19.14 -2.45
CA ARG A 177 -2.80 18.04 -3.44
C ARG A 177 -3.98 17.08 -3.56
N CYS A 178 -4.98 17.20 -2.70
CA CYS A 178 -6.27 16.56 -2.90
C CYS A 178 -7.23 17.65 -3.36
N ARG A 179 -7.62 17.66 -4.63
CA ARG A 179 -8.70 18.55 -5.06
C ARG A 179 -10.00 17.94 -4.58
N LEU A 180 -10.45 18.43 -3.43
CA LEU A 180 -11.81 18.22 -2.98
C LEU A 180 -12.75 18.89 -4.01
N ARG A 181 -13.85 18.22 -4.36
CA ARG A 181 -14.89 18.85 -5.20
C ARG A 181 -15.76 19.76 -4.36
#